data_AF-A0A2W4LL81-F1
#
_entry.id   AF-A0A2W4LL81-F1
#
_cell.length_a   1.000
_cell.length_b   1.000
_cell.length_c   1.000
_cell.angle_alpha   90.00
_cell.angle_beta   90.00
_cell.angle_gamma   90.00
#
_symmetry.space_group_name_H-M   'P 1'
#
loop_
_entity.id
_entity.type
_entity.pdbx_description
1 polymer ?
#
loop_
_entity_poly.entity_id
_entity_poly.type
_entity_poly.pdbx_seq_one_letter_code
_entity_poly.pdbx_strand_id
1 'polypeptide(L)' 'MLGKTGIEVTELCFGALPMGPLQKNMDLESSTKVVAHALQKGINFVDTAQMYKTYDPIR' A
#
# COMPACT_ATOMS: atom_id res chain seq x y z
N MET A 1 8.00 10.02 -12.26
CA MET A 1 9.10 9.12 -12.69
C MET A 1 9.98 8.82 -11.50
N LEU A 2 10.21 7.55 -11.18
CA LEU A 2 11.05 7.15 -10.05
C LEU A 2 12.53 7.07 -10.47
N GLY A 3 13.26 8.18 -10.36
CA GLY A 3 14.67 8.25 -10.75
C GLY A 3 14.91 7.85 -12.22
N LYS A 4 15.91 7.00 -12.47
CA LYS A 4 16.24 6.49 -13.81
C LYS A 4 15.59 5.14 -14.16
N THR A 5 14.57 4.72 -13.40
CA THR A 5 14.00 3.36 -13.53
C THR A 5 13.01 3.20 -14.69
N GLY A 6 12.49 4.30 -15.24
CA GLY A 6 11.39 4.25 -16.21
C GLY A 6 10.02 3.97 -15.59
N ILE A 7 9.93 3.80 -14.27
CA ILE A 7 8.67 3.57 -13.56
C ILE A 7 7.99 4.92 -13.28
N GLU A 8 6.75 5.06 -13.75
CA GLU A 8 5.91 6.20 -13.43
C GLU A 8 5.17 5.98 -12.11
N VAL A 9 5.29 6.92 -11.18
CA VAL A 9 4.64 6.88 -9.86
C VAL A 9 3.88 8.17 -9.62
N THR A 10 2.78 8.10 -8.88
CA THR A 10 2.08 9.28 -8.36
C THR A 10 2.93 10.08 -7.39
N GLU A 11 2.60 11.35 -7.20
CA GLU A 11 3.26 12.20 -6.18
C GLU A 11 3.04 11.67 -4.76
N LEU A 12 1.91 11.00 -4.53
CA LEU A 12 1.57 10.36 -3.25
C LEU A 12 1.73 8.83 -3.31
N CYS A 13 2.30 8.29 -2.22
CA CYS A 13 2.48 6.87 -1.93
C CYS A 13 1.35 6.34 -1.05
N PHE A 14 0.97 5.07 -1.22
CA PHE A 14 0.23 4.34 -0.18
C PHE A 14 1.17 3.53 0.72
N GLY A 15 1.37 3.97 1.96
CA GLY A 15 2.18 3.24 2.95
C GLY A 15 1.38 2.17 3.68
N ALA A 16 1.79 0.90 3.58
CA ALA A 16 1.02 -0.23 4.09
C ALA A 16 1.24 -0.55 5.57
N LEU A 17 2.32 -0.07 6.20
CA LEU A 17 2.69 -0.40 7.60
C LEU A 17 1.53 -0.30 8.60
N PRO A 18 0.64 0.73 8.56
CA PRO A 18 -0.47 0.84 9.51
C PRO A 18 -1.42 -0.35 9.53
N MET A 19 -1.60 -1.03 8.39
CA MET A 19 -2.48 -2.20 8.30
C MET A 19 -1.95 -3.41 9.08
N GLY A 20 -0.63 -3.52 9.22
CA GLY A 20 0.02 -4.70 9.78
C GLY A 20 0.01 -4.77 11.31
N PRO A 21 0.39 -5.93 11.88
CA PRO A 21 0.47 -6.15 13.32
C PRO A 21 1.53 -5.31 14.04
N LEU A 22 2.44 -4.66 13.30
CA LEU A 22 3.41 -3.73 13.87
C LEU A 22 2.79 -2.38 14.26
N GLN A 23 1.54 -2.11 13.83
CA GLN A 23 0.80 -0.89 14.16
C GLN A 23 -0.66 -1.19 14.48
N LYS A 24 -1.63 -0.78 13.64
CA LYS A 24 -3.06 -0.84 13.97
C LYS A 24 -3.63 -2.26 13.88
N ASN A 25 -2.91 -3.19 13.23
CA ASN A 25 -3.33 -4.59 13.08
C ASN A 25 -4.77 -4.71 12.56
N MET A 26 -5.03 -4.07 11.41
CA MET A 26 -6.36 -4.05 10.81
C MET A 26 -6.73 -5.43 10.27
N ASP A 27 -8.03 -5.73 10.26
CA ASP A 27 -8.54 -6.94 9.60
C ASP A 27 -8.39 -6.83 8.07
N LEU A 28 -8.39 -7.99 7.41
CA LEU A 28 -8.19 -8.10 5.97
C LEU A 28 -9.22 -7.27 5.17
N GLU A 29 -10.49 -7.31 5.56
CA GLU A 29 -11.56 -6.61 4.83
C GLU A 29 -11.38 -5.09 4.88
N SER A 30 -11.10 -4.55 6.07
CA SER A 30 -10.81 -3.13 6.27
C SER A 30 -9.56 -2.69 5.52
N SER A 31 -8.50 -3.49 5.56
CA SER A 31 -7.26 -3.24 4.82
C SER A 31 -7.48 -3.22 3.31
N THR A 32 -8.17 -4.22 2.77
CA THR A 32 -8.50 -4.31 1.34
C THR A 32 -9.33 -3.09 0.89
N LYS A 33 -10.31 -2.66 1.68
CA LYS A 33 -11.12 -1.46 1.37
C LYS A 33 -10.27 -0.20 1.26
N VAL A 34 -9.31 -0.02 2.17
CA VAL A 34 -8.44 1.16 2.18
C VAL A 34 -7.47 1.15 0.99
N VAL A 35 -6.85 0.00 0.69
CA VAL A 35 -5.99 -0.15 -0.50
C VAL A 35 -6.78 0.09 -1.78
N ALA A 36 -7.95 -0.53 -1.93
CA ALA A 36 -8.81 -0.36 -3.10
C ALA A 36 -9.23 1.10 -3.29
N HIS A 37 -9.55 1.81 -2.21
CA HIS A 37 -9.88 3.24 -2.27
C HIS A 37 -8.70 4.07 -2.80
N ALA A 38 -7.48 3.81 -2.31
CA ALA A 38 -6.27 4.50 -2.77
C ALA A 38 -6.04 4.30 -4.28
N LEU A 39 -6.15 3.06 -4.75
CA LEU A 39 -6.00 2.72 -6.18
C LEU A 39 -7.09 3.39 -7.04
N GLN A 40 -8.35 3.38 -6.59
CA GLN A 40 -9.45 4.06 -7.28
C GLN A 40 -9.30 5.59 -7.35
N LYS A 41 -8.53 6.17 -6.42
CA LYS A 41 -8.17 7.60 -6.43
C LYS A 41 -6.91 7.92 -7.23
N GLY A 42 -6.32 6.92 -7.89
CA GLY A 42 -5.22 7.09 -8.82
C GLY A 42 -3.83 6.86 -8.23
N ILE A 43 -3.69 6.53 -6.95
CA ILE A 43 -2.39 6.10 -6.41
C ILE A 43 -1.98 4.82 -7.16
N ASN A 44 -0.75 4.79 -7.64
CA ASN A 44 -0.27 3.70 -8.50
C ASN A 44 0.89 2.90 -7.89
N PHE A 45 1.31 3.20 -6.66
CA PHE A 45 2.33 2.42 -5.96
C PHE A 45 2.06 2.32 -4.46
N VAL A 46 2.42 1.15 -3.93
CA VAL A 46 2.21 0.77 -2.53
C VAL A 46 3.56 0.46 -1.91
N ASP A 47 3.90 1.17 -0.84
CA ASP A 47 5.08 0.88 -0.02
C ASP A 47 4.73 -0.21 1.01
N THR A 48 5.50 -1.30 0.98
CA THR A 48 5.35 -2.42 1.91
C THR A 48 6.69 -3.11 2.16
N ALA A 49 6.75 -3.96 3.18
CA ALA A 49 7.92 -4.75 3.51
C ALA A 49 7.51 -6.12 4.08
N GLN A 50 8.38 -7.12 3.92
CA GLN A 50 8.16 -8.48 4.45
C GLN A 50 7.81 -8.48 5.95
N MET A 51 8.41 -7.57 6.72
CA MET A 51 8.17 -7.44 8.16
C MET A 51 6.79 -6.86 8.49
N TYR A 52 6.19 -6.07 7.58
CA TYR A 52 4.89 -5.43 7.83
C TYR A 52 3.75 -6.46 7.87
N LYS A 53 3.91 -7.62 7.21
CA LYS A 53 2.88 -8.66 7.09
C LYS A 53 1.55 -8.14 6.50
N THR A 54 1.64 -7.34 5.44
CA THR A 54 0.49 -6.67 4.80
C THR A 54 0.26 -7.08 3.35
N TYR A 55 0.80 -8.24 2.93
CA TYR A 55 0.70 -8.67 1.53
C TYR A 55 -0.71 -9.12 1.13
N ASP A 56 -1.46 -9.76 2.02
CA ASP A 56 -2.79 -10.28 1.72
C ASP A 56 -3.78 -9.22 1.18
N PRO A 57 -3.87 -7.98 1.74
CA PRO A 57 -4.72 -6.93 1.16
C PRO A 57 -4.15 -6.24 -0.10
N ILE A 58 -2.90 -6.52 -0.50
CA ILE A 58 -2.20 -5.83 -1.62
C ILE A 58 -2.11 -6.70 -2.87
N ARG A 59 -2.01 -8.03 -2.71
CA ARG A 59 -1.76 -9.00 -3.79
C ARG A 59 -2.96 -9.25 -4.69
#